data_AF-A0A957I646-F1
#
_entry.id   AF-A0A957I646-F1
#
_cell.length_a   1.000
_cell.length_b   1.000
_cell.length_c   1.000
_cell.angle_alpha   90.00
_cell.angle_beta   90.00
_cell.angle_gamma   90.00
#
_symmetry.space_group_name_H-M   'P 1'
#
loop_
_entity.id
_entity.type
_entity.pdbx_description
1 polymer ?
#
loop_
_entity_poly.entity_id
_entity_poly.type
_entity_poly.pdbx_seq_one_letter_code
_entity_poly.pdbx_strand_id
1 'polypeptide(L)'
;MTQPITCTHEADRLILSIHGTQHTYSNDKEGKRQAILDGLNAVETMTVGEDVYLPSNESLQVVAAVLYPDGIQTEAAYQTVCQVTEKACAHLGYGGEVELEPPVVPFARRGAYRRRYPPVDAHLVCDELALAGIGSSFPRQEIACTILWNKAGLAVYGRHWSKLTAAEQSLIQTQVDAIATQDGWEKDDIKSTGCYTKPLPVDEATALSRLDDLLRRENGRPLLVSSVIYHVQLGAYGRGFYSNELASGLQTIVNETMQAHGYRPTPQDGEYRPRPVTLAAAAETILQEKLAALSPVMTEFGQALLLQDVVDALGVAYVSEWQVEQLVADDRVSQVLRKVGYQTELTWCQPYHFRPKRDDHDARRVILKEVRVKNDPACKLSLAQGLAVLTPALAIDDVDETLVYLEMVGAKQSVKANWAALVGGGKVHWLGRKRIRLDGMKAHVKIQATLPCGWTNHILIHKQASLKEMNPEQPFYLLDDGTQPIPPLFYPMLNKCLALPLLPEWAGYLWENGRAQELITLLDEGEGQGYAAWRVLPPPEEWQAVVQTGLAVGRISF
;
A
#
# COMPACT_ATOMS: atom_id res chain seq x y z
N MET A 1 -0.05 55.73 -61.35
CA MET A 1 -0.14 56.64 -60.19
C MET A 1 -0.95 55.91 -59.15
N THR A 2 -0.29 55.25 -58.22
CA THR A 2 -0.90 54.63 -57.04
C THR A 2 -1.53 55.74 -56.20
N GLN A 3 -2.78 55.60 -55.76
CA GLN A 3 -3.41 56.60 -54.91
C GLN A 3 -2.61 56.70 -53.60
N PRO A 4 -2.25 57.90 -53.14
CA PRO A 4 -1.45 58.05 -51.93
C PRO A 4 -2.27 57.60 -50.71
N ILE A 5 -1.62 56.85 -49.81
CA ILE A 5 -2.19 56.54 -48.50
C ILE A 5 -2.23 57.85 -47.70
N THR A 6 -3.43 58.28 -47.32
CA THR A 6 -3.64 59.51 -46.55
C THR A 6 -4.24 59.20 -45.19
N CYS A 7 -3.87 59.99 -44.20
CA CYS A 7 -4.31 59.80 -42.82
C CYS A 7 -4.87 61.12 -42.27
N THR A 8 -6.03 61.06 -41.62
CA THR A 8 -6.64 62.21 -40.95
C THR A 8 -6.79 61.90 -39.47
N HIS A 9 -6.34 62.84 -38.61
CA HIS A 9 -6.45 62.71 -37.16
C HIS A 9 -7.65 63.52 -36.66
N GLU A 10 -8.53 62.85 -35.93
CA GLU A 10 -9.57 63.46 -35.10
C GLU A 10 -9.17 63.31 -33.61
N ALA A 11 -9.90 63.99 -32.72
CA ALA A 11 -9.54 64.07 -31.29
C ALA A 11 -9.41 62.68 -30.61
N ASP A 12 -10.20 61.69 -31.03
CA ASP A 12 -10.21 60.33 -30.48
C ASP A 12 -9.90 59.24 -31.52
N ARG A 13 -9.85 59.58 -32.82
CA ARG A 13 -9.81 58.62 -33.93
C ARG A 13 -8.78 58.97 -34.99
N LEU A 14 -8.28 57.94 -35.66
CA LEU A 14 -7.38 58.04 -36.79
C LEU A 14 -8.06 57.36 -37.99
N ILE A 15 -8.19 58.08 -39.11
CA ILE A 15 -8.82 57.56 -40.33
C ILE A 15 -7.73 57.41 -41.39
N LEU A 16 -7.44 56.17 -41.79
CA LEU A 16 -6.46 55.84 -42.83
C LEU A 16 -7.21 55.47 -44.12
N SER A 17 -6.90 56.15 -45.22
CA SER A 17 -7.41 55.81 -46.55
C SER A 17 -6.41 54.92 -47.27
N ILE A 18 -6.78 53.65 -47.47
CA ILE A 18 -5.98 52.65 -48.18
C ILE A 18 -6.69 52.35 -49.51
N HIS A 19 -6.07 52.69 -50.63
CA HIS A 19 -6.63 52.49 -51.98
C HIS A 19 -8.08 53.01 -52.14
N GLY A 20 -8.41 54.11 -51.46
CA GLY A 20 -9.75 54.72 -51.46
C GLY A 20 -10.74 54.14 -50.44
N THR A 21 -10.37 53.11 -49.67
CA THR A 21 -11.17 52.57 -48.57
C THR A 21 -10.73 53.18 -47.25
N GLN A 22 -11.67 53.72 -46.48
CA GLN A 22 -11.38 54.32 -45.17
C GLN A 22 -11.44 53.28 -44.06
N HIS A 23 -10.38 53.22 -43.25
CA HIS A 23 -10.25 52.40 -42.06
C HIS A 23 -10.12 53.30 -40.83
N THR A 24 -10.86 53.01 -39.77
CA THR A 24 -10.88 53.82 -38.54
C THR A 24 -10.20 53.08 -37.39
N TYR A 25 -9.26 53.76 -36.73
CA TYR A 25 -8.50 53.26 -35.59
C TYR A 25 -8.62 54.24 -34.42
N SER A 26 -8.34 53.79 -33.19
CA SER A 26 -8.17 54.68 -32.05
C SER A 26 -6.95 55.58 -32.23
N ASN A 27 -7.02 56.85 -31.81
CA ASN A 27 -5.87 57.76 -31.81
C ASN A 27 -4.95 57.55 -30.58
N ASP A 28 -4.75 56.30 -30.18
CA ASP A 28 -3.83 55.90 -29.13
C ASP A 28 -2.65 55.11 -29.71
N LYS A 29 -1.76 54.63 -28.84
CA LYS A 29 -0.55 53.92 -29.27
C LYS A 29 -0.87 52.64 -30.05
N GLU A 30 -1.88 51.88 -29.62
CA GLU A 30 -2.21 50.59 -30.24
C GLU A 30 -2.96 50.79 -31.57
N GLY A 31 -3.89 51.75 -31.63
CA GLY A 31 -4.57 52.09 -32.87
C GLY A 31 -3.61 52.62 -33.94
N LYS A 32 -2.62 53.47 -33.57
CA LYS A 32 -1.56 53.90 -34.48
C LYS A 32 -0.69 52.74 -34.97
N ARG A 33 -0.37 51.80 -34.08
CA ARG A 33 0.37 50.59 -34.44
C ARG A 33 -0.40 49.77 -35.47
N GLN A 34 -1.69 49.50 -35.23
CA GLN A 34 -2.51 48.74 -36.16
C GLN A 34 -2.66 49.45 -37.51
N ALA A 35 -2.88 50.77 -37.50
CA ALA A 35 -2.97 51.57 -38.72
C ALA A 35 -1.67 51.49 -39.56
N ILE A 36 -0.50 51.55 -38.92
CA ILE A 36 0.79 51.35 -39.60
C ILE A 36 0.86 49.96 -40.23
N LEU A 37 0.50 48.90 -39.50
CA LEU A 37 0.61 47.52 -40.00
C LEU A 37 -0.34 47.28 -41.19
N ASP A 38 -1.58 47.75 -41.09
CA ASP A 38 -2.56 47.62 -42.17
C ASP A 38 -2.14 48.44 -43.41
N GLY A 39 -1.64 49.65 -43.19
CA GLY A 39 -1.11 50.51 -44.25
C GLY A 39 0.08 49.85 -44.97
N LEU A 40 1.02 49.28 -44.23
CA LEU A 40 2.20 48.59 -44.80
C LEU A 40 1.80 47.32 -45.55
N ASN A 41 0.83 46.54 -45.06
CA ASN A 41 0.31 45.36 -45.75
C ASN A 41 -0.38 45.70 -47.08
N ALA A 42 -0.85 46.93 -47.25
CA ALA A 42 -1.50 47.39 -48.46
C ALA A 42 -0.55 47.96 -49.52
N VAL A 43 0.72 48.20 -49.18
CA VAL A 43 1.75 48.66 -50.12
C VAL A 43 1.99 47.56 -51.17
N GLU A 44 2.06 47.96 -52.45
CA GLU A 44 2.32 47.02 -53.54
C GLU A 44 3.74 46.45 -53.40
N THR A 45 3.84 45.13 -53.26
CA THR A 45 5.13 44.43 -53.19
C THR A 45 5.62 44.05 -54.58
N MET A 46 6.92 43.82 -54.70
CA MET A 46 7.55 43.37 -55.92
C MET A 46 8.16 41.98 -55.73
N THR A 47 7.93 41.09 -56.69
CA THR A 47 8.56 39.76 -56.70
C THR A 47 9.75 39.75 -57.66
N VAL A 48 10.90 39.29 -57.18
CA VAL A 48 12.10 39.07 -58.00
C VAL A 48 12.60 37.65 -57.72
N GLY A 49 12.50 36.78 -58.72
CA GLY A 49 12.72 35.34 -58.51
C GLY A 49 11.69 34.77 -57.54
N GLU A 50 12.16 34.18 -56.44
CA GLU A 50 11.33 33.64 -55.35
C GLU A 50 11.15 34.65 -54.19
N ASP A 51 11.83 35.79 -54.24
CA ASP A 51 11.85 36.77 -53.16
C ASP A 51 10.80 37.87 -53.35
N VAL A 52 10.20 38.30 -52.24
CA VAL A 52 9.22 39.40 -52.20
C VAL A 52 9.86 40.61 -51.55
N TYR A 53 9.66 41.79 -52.14
CA TYR A 53 10.29 43.04 -51.75
C TYR A 53 9.24 44.11 -51.48
N LEU A 54 9.37 44.81 -50.36
CA LEU A 54 8.56 45.97 -50.00
C LEU A 54 9.33 47.26 -50.31
N PRO A 55 8.79 48.21 -51.09
CA PRO A 55 9.47 49.47 -51.36
C PRO A 55 9.73 50.27 -50.06
N SER A 56 11.00 50.60 -49.79
CA SER A 56 11.37 51.32 -48.55
C SER A 56 10.74 52.70 -48.47
N ASN A 57 10.73 53.43 -49.58
CA ASN A 57 10.19 54.79 -49.64
C ASN A 57 8.68 54.84 -49.39
N GLU A 58 7.93 53.89 -49.94
CA GLU A 58 6.49 53.80 -49.71
C GLU A 58 6.18 53.39 -48.26
N SER A 59 6.99 52.51 -47.69
CA SER A 59 6.89 52.13 -46.27
C SER A 59 7.11 53.32 -45.33
N LEU A 60 8.13 54.14 -45.60
CA LEU A 60 8.40 55.37 -44.85
C LEU A 60 7.25 56.36 -44.97
N GLN A 61 6.64 56.50 -46.16
CA GLN A 61 5.50 57.38 -46.39
C GLN A 61 4.27 56.95 -45.58
N VAL A 62 3.98 55.64 -45.51
CA VAL A 62 2.88 55.11 -44.68
C VAL A 62 3.08 55.47 -43.21
N VAL A 63 4.26 55.21 -42.66
CA VAL A 63 4.55 55.49 -41.24
C VAL A 63 4.55 56.99 -40.97
N ALA A 64 5.09 57.80 -41.89
CA ALA A 64 5.05 59.25 -41.82
C ALA A 64 3.61 59.78 -41.79
N ALA A 65 2.74 59.29 -42.68
CA ALA A 65 1.34 59.69 -42.73
C ALA A 65 0.58 59.37 -41.43
N VAL A 66 0.86 58.21 -40.82
CA VAL A 66 0.21 57.81 -39.56
C VAL A 66 0.72 58.62 -38.36
N LEU A 67 2.03 58.82 -38.24
CA LEU A 67 2.64 59.49 -37.08
C LEU A 67 2.59 61.02 -37.16
N TYR A 68 2.74 61.58 -38.36
CA TYR A 68 2.88 63.01 -38.63
C TYR A 68 2.01 63.41 -39.85
N PRO A 69 0.68 63.46 -39.70
CA PRO A 69 -0.25 63.74 -40.81
C PRO A 69 -0.03 65.11 -41.46
N ASP A 70 0.45 66.10 -40.69
CA ASP A 70 0.79 67.45 -41.17
C ASP A 70 2.21 67.55 -41.77
N GLY A 71 2.90 66.41 -41.91
CA GLY A 71 4.26 66.31 -42.42
C GLY A 71 5.34 66.35 -41.34
N ILE A 72 6.53 65.85 -41.71
CA ILE A 72 7.72 65.80 -40.84
C ILE A 72 8.43 67.15 -40.88
N GLN A 73 8.52 67.83 -39.73
CA GLN A 73 9.10 69.19 -39.63
C GLN A 73 10.49 69.23 -38.97
N THR A 74 10.95 68.12 -38.38
CA THR A 74 12.23 68.06 -37.65
C THR A 74 13.00 66.79 -37.96
N GLU A 75 14.32 66.85 -37.82
CA GLU A 75 15.21 65.68 -37.96
C GLU A 75 14.85 64.58 -36.94
N ALA A 76 14.51 64.95 -35.70
CA ALA A 76 14.10 63.98 -34.67
C ALA A 76 12.81 63.23 -35.05
N ALA A 77 11.85 63.91 -35.69
CA ALA A 77 10.63 63.29 -36.21
C ALA A 77 10.94 62.33 -37.37
N TYR A 78 11.85 62.72 -38.28
CA TYR A 78 12.31 61.85 -39.36
C TYR A 78 12.98 60.58 -38.83
N GLN A 79 13.90 60.70 -37.88
CA GLN A 79 14.56 59.55 -37.24
C GLN A 79 13.54 58.63 -36.53
N THR A 80 12.51 59.20 -35.91
CA THR A 80 11.41 58.42 -35.31
C THR A 80 10.65 57.62 -36.37
N VAL A 81 10.31 58.22 -37.52
CA VAL A 81 9.66 57.52 -38.64
C VAL A 81 10.55 56.38 -39.14
N CYS A 82 11.84 56.60 -39.35
CA CYS A 82 12.77 55.56 -39.78
C CYS A 82 12.80 54.38 -38.81
N GLN A 83 12.94 54.64 -37.51
CA GLN A 83 12.98 53.60 -36.47
C GLN A 83 11.65 52.84 -36.35
N VAL A 84 10.52 53.54 -36.45
CA VAL A 84 9.19 52.90 -36.40
C VAL A 84 8.95 52.08 -37.66
N THR A 85 9.37 52.57 -38.83
CA THR A 85 9.28 51.84 -40.10
C THR A 85 10.10 50.57 -40.06
N GLU A 86 11.34 50.63 -39.57
CA GLU A 86 12.19 49.45 -39.41
C GLU A 86 11.53 48.41 -38.49
N LYS A 87 11.03 48.83 -37.32
CA LYS A 87 10.33 47.93 -36.38
C LYS A 87 9.05 47.34 -36.95
N ALA A 88 8.25 48.13 -37.66
CA ALA A 88 6.99 47.70 -38.25
C ALA A 88 7.23 46.75 -39.43
N CYS A 89 8.20 47.05 -40.29
CA CYS A 89 8.61 46.17 -41.38
C CYS A 89 9.16 44.84 -40.84
N ALA A 90 10.00 44.87 -39.79
CA ALA A 90 10.48 43.67 -39.13
C ALA A 90 9.34 42.83 -38.53
N HIS A 91 8.31 43.48 -37.97
CA HIS A 91 7.11 42.80 -37.46
C HIS A 91 6.32 42.09 -38.57
N LEU A 92 6.32 42.65 -39.79
CA LEU A 92 5.71 42.03 -40.98
C LEU A 92 6.62 41.01 -41.67
N GLY A 93 7.81 40.74 -41.14
CA GLY A 93 8.77 39.79 -41.68
C GLY A 93 9.66 40.35 -42.80
N TYR A 94 9.75 41.67 -42.98
CA TYR A 94 10.68 42.30 -43.90
C TYR A 94 11.99 42.67 -43.20
N GLY A 95 13.12 42.41 -43.86
CA GLY A 95 14.45 42.64 -43.33
C GLY A 95 14.99 44.05 -43.53
N GLY A 96 16.32 44.12 -43.48
CA GLY A 96 17.08 45.32 -43.78
C GLY A 96 16.85 45.82 -45.20
N GLU A 97 17.15 47.11 -45.39
CA GLU A 97 17.10 47.73 -46.70
C GLU A 97 18.18 47.15 -47.63
N VAL A 98 17.80 46.89 -48.88
CA VAL A 98 18.64 46.40 -49.96
C VAL A 98 18.34 47.19 -51.21
N GLU A 99 19.39 47.59 -51.93
CA GLU A 99 19.25 48.31 -53.21
C GLU A 99 19.02 47.27 -54.32
N LEU A 100 17.95 47.46 -55.11
CA LEU A 100 17.70 46.67 -56.32
C LEU A 100 18.04 47.50 -57.56
N GLU A 101 18.96 46.98 -58.37
CA GLU A 101 19.44 47.61 -59.61
C GLU A 101 19.16 46.75 -60.86
N PRO A 102 19.18 47.31 -62.07
CA PRO A 102 19.17 46.53 -63.31
C PRO A 102 20.38 45.57 -63.41
N PRO A 103 20.23 44.36 -63.99
CA PRO A 103 19.06 43.85 -64.69
C PRO A 103 18.03 43.16 -63.79
N VAL A 104 18.23 43.13 -62.46
CA VAL A 104 17.36 42.42 -61.50
C VAL A 104 15.95 42.99 -61.50
N VAL A 105 15.84 44.32 -61.61
CA VAL A 105 14.58 45.05 -61.80
C VAL A 105 14.70 46.03 -62.98
N PRO A 106 13.60 46.38 -63.66
CA PRO A 106 13.61 47.44 -64.67
C PRO A 106 14.13 48.76 -64.09
N PHE A 107 14.80 49.59 -64.91
CA PHE A 107 15.37 50.87 -64.46
C PHE A 107 14.37 51.79 -63.76
N ALA A 108 13.09 51.76 -64.17
CA ALA A 108 12.01 52.54 -63.55
C ALA A 108 11.60 52.06 -62.14
N ARG A 109 11.99 50.84 -61.76
CA ARG A 109 11.71 50.23 -60.44
C ARG A 109 12.98 50.03 -59.60
N ARG A 110 14.12 50.62 -59.98
CA ARG A 110 15.33 50.60 -59.15
C ARG A 110 15.12 51.40 -57.86
N GLY A 111 15.83 51.04 -56.80
CA GLY A 111 15.79 51.79 -55.54
C GLY A 111 15.96 50.90 -54.32
N ALA A 112 15.69 51.49 -53.16
CA ALA A 112 15.70 50.84 -51.87
C ALA A 112 14.44 50.01 -51.61
N TYR A 113 14.64 48.74 -51.27
CA TYR A 113 13.59 47.80 -50.91
C TYR A 113 13.93 47.06 -49.62
N ARG A 114 12.94 46.42 -49.00
CA ARG A 114 13.13 45.49 -47.89
C ARG A 114 12.71 44.11 -48.35
N ARG A 115 13.64 43.15 -48.29
CA ARG A 115 13.36 41.75 -48.64
C ARG A 115 12.51 41.09 -47.55
N ARG A 116 11.46 40.39 -47.94
CA ARG A 116 10.67 39.54 -47.04
C ARG A 116 11.47 38.30 -46.69
N TYR A 117 11.61 38.00 -45.41
CA TYR A 117 12.15 36.73 -44.97
C TYR A 117 11.16 35.60 -45.28
N PRO A 118 11.65 34.39 -45.61
CA PRO A 118 10.78 33.25 -45.81
C PRO A 118 10.03 32.92 -44.50
N PRO A 119 8.80 32.38 -44.57
CA PRO A 119 8.12 31.86 -43.39
C PRO A 119 8.93 30.70 -42.77
N VAL A 120 8.66 30.39 -41.50
CA VAL A 120 9.22 29.21 -40.85
C VAL A 120 8.74 27.97 -41.59
N ASP A 121 9.70 27.14 -42.04
CA ASP A 121 9.40 25.85 -42.65
C ASP A 121 8.75 24.91 -41.62
N ALA A 122 7.53 24.46 -41.92
CA ALA A 122 6.78 23.56 -41.06
C ALA A 122 7.50 22.21 -40.87
N HIS A 123 8.16 21.69 -41.92
CA HIS A 123 8.88 20.41 -41.81
C HIS A 123 10.04 20.51 -40.81
N LEU A 124 10.77 21.63 -40.79
CA LEU A 124 11.85 21.84 -39.83
C LEU A 124 11.37 21.77 -38.37
N VAL A 125 10.18 22.31 -38.10
CA VAL A 125 9.56 22.29 -36.77
C VAL A 125 9.03 20.88 -36.45
N CYS A 126 8.26 20.27 -37.36
CA CYS A 126 7.71 18.93 -37.18
C CYS A 126 8.80 17.86 -37.00
N ASP A 127 9.90 17.92 -37.77
CA ASP A 127 11.02 17.01 -37.64
C ASP A 127 11.68 17.12 -36.26
N GLU A 128 11.81 18.33 -35.73
CA GLU A 128 12.39 18.54 -34.40
C GLU A 128 11.42 18.11 -33.28
N LEU A 129 10.11 18.35 -33.45
CA LEU A 129 9.07 17.83 -32.56
C LEU A 129 9.07 16.29 -32.54
N ALA A 130 9.30 15.64 -33.68
CA ALA A 130 9.38 14.19 -33.76
C ALA A 130 10.57 13.59 -32.99
N LEU A 131 11.63 14.37 -32.78
CA LEU A 131 12.81 13.98 -31.99
C LEU A 131 12.64 14.24 -30.48
N ALA A 132 11.52 14.82 -30.05
CA ALA A 132 11.29 15.15 -28.66
C ALA A 132 11.32 13.91 -27.76
N GLY A 133 12.08 14.03 -26.68
CA GLY A 133 12.21 12.98 -25.67
C GLY A 133 10.95 12.83 -24.82
N ILE A 134 10.82 11.68 -24.18
CA ILE A 134 9.77 11.40 -23.19
C ILE A 134 10.21 11.96 -21.84
N GLY A 135 9.35 12.77 -21.22
CA GLY A 135 9.58 13.33 -19.89
C GLY A 135 9.74 12.25 -18.82
N SER A 136 10.40 12.58 -17.70
CA SER A 136 10.53 11.68 -16.56
C SER A 136 9.38 11.79 -15.56
N SER A 137 8.72 12.95 -15.52
CA SER A 137 7.71 13.28 -14.51
C SER A 137 6.30 12.94 -14.97
N PHE A 138 5.98 13.17 -16.24
CA PHE A 138 4.65 12.97 -16.82
C PHE A 138 4.73 12.11 -18.08
N PRO A 139 3.67 11.34 -18.41
CA PRO A 139 3.60 10.52 -19.63
C PRO A 139 3.32 11.38 -20.87
N ARG A 140 4.27 12.25 -21.20
CA ARG A 140 4.22 13.14 -22.36
C ARG A 140 5.60 13.32 -22.97
N GLN A 141 5.64 13.60 -24.27
CA GLN A 141 6.84 14.13 -24.90
C GLN A 141 7.00 15.59 -24.53
N GLU A 142 8.24 16.03 -24.36
CA GLU A 142 8.56 17.40 -23.96
C GLU A 142 9.74 17.92 -24.78
N ILE A 143 9.62 19.17 -25.26
CA ILE A 143 10.72 19.89 -25.89
C ILE A 143 10.70 21.36 -25.50
N ALA A 144 11.86 21.89 -25.15
CA ALA A 144 12.00 23.29 -24.77
C ALA A 144 11.71 24.19 -25.97
N CYS A 145 10.87 25.22 -25.78
CA CYS A 145 10.48 26.08 -26.90
C CYS A 145 11.69 26.76 -27.56
N THR A 146 12.70 27.10 -26.75
CA THR A 146 13.96 27.72 -27.22
C THR A 146 14.74 26.87 -28.21
N ILE A 147 14.59 25.53 -28.21
CA ILE A 147 15.22 24.66 -29.22
C ILE A 147 14.60 24.94 -30.59
N LEU A 148 13.26 24.90 -30.67
CA LEU A 148 12.52 25.17 -31.90
C LEU A 148 12.72 26.61 -32.37
N TRP A 149 12.65 27.58 -31.46
CA TRP A 149 12.84 28.99 -31.79
C TRP A 149 14.26 29.29 -32.29
N ASN A 150 15.29 28.65 -31.72
CA ASN A 150 16.66 28.78 -32.22
C ASN A 150 16.81 28.18 -33.62
N LYS A 151 16.24 27.00 -33.86
CA LYS A 151 16.33 26.32 -35.16
C LYS A 151 15.60 27.11 -36.25
N ALA A 152 14.40 27.60 -35.95
CA ALA A 152 13.64 28.50 -36.82
C ALA A 152 14.37 29.83 -37.06
N GLY A 153 14.97 30.42 -36.02
CA GLY A 153 15.75 31.66 -36.15
C GLY A 153 16.98 31.52 -37.05
N LEU A 154 17.70 30.41 -36.92
CA LEU A 154 18.83 30.09 -37.79
C LEU A 154 18.39 29.87 -39.23
N ALA A 155 17.28 29.17 -39.45
CA ALA A 155 16.77 28.89 -40.79
C ALA A 155 16.26 30.15 -41.51
N VAL A 156 15.50 31.01 -40.81
CA VAL A 156 14.86 32.19 -41.41
C VAL A 156 15.83 33.38 -41.49
N TYR A 157 16.61 33.63 -40.44
CA TYR A 157 17.43 34.84 -40.30
C TYR A 157 18.95 34.59 -40.28
N GLY A 158 19.40 33.33 -40.33
CA GLY A 158 20.82 32.99 -40.20
C GLY A 158 21.42 33.32 -38.82
N ARG A 159 20.59 33.58 -37.80
CA ARG A 159 21.03 34.06 -36.47
C ARG A 159 20.35 33.27 -35.36
N HIS A 160 21.07 33.06 -34.26
CA HIS A 160 20.50 32.46 -33.05
C HIS A 160 19.42 33.35 -32.43
N TRP A 161 18.49 32.72 -31.71
CA TRP A 161 17.35 33.36 -31.03
C TRP A 161 17.76 34.59 -30.21
N SER A 162 18.85 34.50 -29.46
CA SER A 162 19.36 35.58 -28.59
C SER A 162 19.89 36.81 -29.34
N LYS A 163 20.12 36.68 -30.65
CA LYS A 163 20.60 37.77 -31.52
C LYS A 163 19.50 38.37 -32.40
N LEU A 164 18.27 37.86 -32.28
CA LEU A 164 17.11 38.39 -32.97
C LEU A 164 16.54 39.59 -32.20
N THR A 165 15.93 40.52 -32.93
CA THR A 165 15.16 41.61 -32.36
C THR A 165 13.85 41.08 -31.75
N ALA A 166 13.23 41.85 -30.85
CA ALA A 166 11.95 41.45 -30.23
C ALA A 166 10.82 41.20 -31.26
N ALA A 167 10.82 41.93 -32.39
CA ALA A 167 9.84 41.75 -33.45
C ALA A 167 10.04 40.43 -34.19
N GLU A 168 11.28 40.10 -34.55
CA GLU A 168 11.66 38.83 -35.19
C GLU A 168 11.37 37.63 -34.27
N GLN A 169 11.67 37.77 -32.98
CA GLN A 169 11.34 36.78 -31.96
C GLN A 169 9.84 36.50 -31.91
N SER A 170 9.02 37.56 -31.80
CA SER A 170 7.56 37.44 -31.75
C SER A 170 6.98 36.77 -33.00
N LEU A 171 7.54 37.05 -34.18
CA LEU A 171 7.10 36.43 -35.43
C LEU A 171 7.41 34.92 -35.46
N ILE A 172 8.63 34.52 -35.10
CA ILE A 172 9.01 33.10 -35.01
C ILE A 172 8.14 32.37 -33.99
N GLN A 173 7.96 32.95 -32.80
CA GLN A 173 7.11 32.36 -31.75
C GLN A 173 5.71 32.08 -32.27
N THR A 174 5.08 33.08 -32.90
CA THR A 174 3.72 32.95 -33.45
C THR A 174 3.63 31.83 -34.49
N GLN A 175 4.61 31.75 -35.41
CA GLN A 175 4.60 30.73 -36.46
C GLN A 175 4.89 29.33 -35.91
N VAL A 176 5.88 29.19 -35.02
CA VAL A 176 6.21 27.91 -34.38
C VAL A 176 5.06 27.43 -33.50
N ASP A 177 4.43 28.32 -32.72
CA ASP A 177 3.25 28.02 -31.90
C ASP A 177 2.11 27.48 -32.78
N ALA A 178 1.85 28.12 -33.92
CA ALA A 178 0.81 27.68 -34.86
C ALA A 178 1.12 26.30 -35.46
N ILE A 179 2.36 26.05 -35.90
CA ILE A 179 2.79 24.76 -36.47
C ILE A 179 2.72 23.66 -35.41
N ALA A 180 3.24 23.91 -34.20
CA ALA A 180 3.21 22.95 -33.10
C ALA A 180 1.76 22.60 -32.72
N THR A 181 0.89 23.60 -32.61
CA THR A 181 -0.54 23.40 -32.32
C THR A 181 -1.22 22.55 -33.41
N GLN A 182 -0.91 22.81 -34.68
CA GLN A 182 -1.44 22.03 -35.80
C GLN A 182 -0.98 20.56 -35.77
N ASP A 183 0.22 20.28 -35.25
CA ASP A 183 0.73 18.92 -35.03
C ASP A 183 0.26 18.29 -33.69
N GLY A 184 -0.66 18.95 -32.97
CA GLY A 184 -1.25 18.43 -31.72
C GLY A 184 -0.35 18.58 -30.50
N TRP A 185 0.59 19.54 -30.52
CA TRP A 185 1.37 19.93 -29.35
C TRP A 185 0.72 21.11 -28.63
N GLU A 186 0.82 21.11 -27.31
CA GLU A 186 0.34 22.19 -26.46
C GLU A 186 1.54 22.92 -25.81
N LYS A 187 1.43 24.24 -25.71
CA LYS A 187 2.44 25.07 -25.05
C LYS A 187 2.15 25.17 -23.56
N ASP A 188 3.09 24.69 -22.77
CA ASP A 188 3.11 24.76 -21.31
C ASP A 188 3.93 26.01 -20.88
N ASP A 189 3.22 27.08 -20.52
CA ASP A 189 3.79 28.37 -20.11
C ASP A 189 4.21 28.40 -18.62
N ILE A 190 4.13 27.27 -17.88
CA ILE A 190 4.48 27.21 -16.45
C ILE A 190 5.97 27.50 -16.21
N LYS A 191 6.84 27.25 -17.20
CA LYS A 191 8.29 27.51 -17.12
C LYS A 191 8.65 28.83 -17.81
N SER A 192 9.65 29.55 -17.29
CA SER A 192 10.09 30.88 -17.79
C SER A 192 10.53 30.92 -19.27
N THR A 193 10.79 29.78 -19.89
CA THR A 193 11.14 29.66 -21.32
C THR A 193 10.09 28.90 -22.15
N GLY A 194 9.01 28.44 -21.52
CA GLY A 194 7.96 27.61 -22.12
C GLY A 194 8.44 26.21 -22.55
N CYS A 195 7.53 25.24 -22.61
CA CYS A 195 7.80 23.92 -23.19
C CYS A 195 6.64 23.51 -24.10
N TYR A 196 6.91 22.89 -25.25
CA TYR A 196 5.87 22.19 -25.99
C TYR A 196 5.75 20.78 -25.44
N THR A 197 4.51 20.33 -25.26
CA THR A 197 4.22 19.00 -24.72
C THR A 197 3.17 18.29 -25.57
N LYS A 198 3.28 16.97 -25.67
CA LYS A 198 2.33 16.11 -26.37
C LYS A 198 2.07 14.83 -25.56
N PRO A 199 0.83 14.53 -25.17
CA PRO A 199 0.52 13.32 -24.41
C PRO A 199 0.96 12.05 -25.14
N LEU A 200 1.45 11.06 -24.39
CA LEU A 200 1.73 9.75 -24.96
C LEU A 200 0.44 8.98 -25.25
N PRO A 201 0.41 8.13 -26.30
CA PRO A 201 -0.69 7.21 -26.51
C PRO A 201 -0.80 6.23 -25.33
N VAL A 202 -2.03 5.91 -24.94
CA VAL A 202 -2.33 5.03 -23.80
C VAL A 202 -2.66 3.63 -24.31
N ASP A 203 -1.92 2.62 -23.86
CA ASP A 203 -2.30 1.21 -24.04
C ASP A 203 -3.13 0.72 -22.84
N GLU A 204 -4.44 0.91 -22.92
CA GLU A 204 -5.39 0.54 -21.87
C GLU A 204 -5.42 -0.97 -21.61
N ALA A 205 -5.25 -1.79 -22.66
CA ALA A 205 -5.31 -3.24 -22.56
C ALA A 205 -4.11 -3.79 -21.78
N THR A 206 -2.91 -3.31 -22.07
CA THR A 206 -1.70 -3.72 -21.34
C THR A 206 -1.69 -3.16 -19.92
N ALA A 207 -2.24 -1.95 -19.69
CA ALA A 207 -2.43 -1.40 -18.35
C ALA A 207 -3.35 -2.27 -17.48
N LEU A 208 -4.50 -2.68 -18.03
CA LEU A 208 -5.44 -3.57 -17.37
C LEU A 208 -4.81 -4.93 -17.06
N SER A 209 -4.17 -5.57 -18.05
CA SER A 209 -3.52 -6.88 -17.85
C SER A 209 -2.46 -6.84 -16.75
N ARG A 210 -1.63 -5.77 -16.70
CA ARG A 210 -0.62 -5.63 -15.66
C ARG A 210 -1.22 -5.39 -14.28
N LEU A 211 -2.32 -4.65 -14.19
CA LEU A 211 -3.01 -4.41 -12.94
C LEU A 211 -3.65 -5.70 -12.41
N ASP A 212 -4.28 -6.48 -13.30
CA ASP A 212 -4.81 -7.80 -12.97
C ASP A 212 -3.74 -8.76 -12.45
N ASP A 213 -2.58 -8.80 -13.10
CA ASP A 213 -1.46 -9.64 -12.66
C ASP A 213 -0.92 -9.21 -11.29
N LEU A 214 -0.84 -7.90 -11.02
CA LEU A 214 -0.48 -7.37 -9.71
C LEU A 214 -1.49 -7.84 -8.64
N LEU A 215 -2.79 -7.66 -8.89
CA LEU A 215 -3.85 -8.02 -7.95
C LEU A 215 -3.88 -9.53 -7.66
N ARG A 216 -3.68 -10.37 -8.68
CA ARG A 216 -3.57 -11.83 -8.50
C ARG A 216 -2.36 -12.22 -7.66
N ARG A 217 -1.21 -11.58 -7.89
CA ARG A 217 0.02 -11.85 -7.14
C ARG A 217 -0.11 -11.49 -5.66
N GLU A 218 -0.77 -10.36 -5.38
CA GLU A 218 -0.90 -9.82 -4.03
C GLU A 218 -2.03 -10.49 -3.24
N ASN A 219 -2.89 -11.25 -3.92
CA ASN A 219 -3.89 -12.14 -3.34
C ASN A 219 -4.67 -11.47 -2.20
N GLY A 220 -5.27 -10.32 -2.49
CA GLY A 220 -6.13 -9.61 -1.54
C GLY A 220 -5.39 -8.99 -0.35
N ARG A 221 -4.10 -8.65 -0.45
CA ARG A 221 -3.37 -7.80 0.52
C ARG A 221 -3.55 -6.31 0.22
N PRO A 222 -3.41 -5.40 1.20
CA PRO A 222 -3.37 -3.96 0.95
C PRO A 222 -2.27 -3.59 -0.05
N LEU A 223 -2.59 -2.67 -0.97
CA LEU A 223 -1.68 -2.25 -2.03
C LEU A 223 -1.39 -0.75 -1.94
N LEU A 224 -0.11 -0.38 -1.95
CA LEU A 224 0.28 1.02 -2.00
C LEU A 224 -0.19 1.67 -3.31
N VAL A 225 -0.73 2.88 -3.20
CA VAL A 225 -1.19 3.67 -4.35
C VAL A 225 -0.06 3.86 -5.37
N SER A 226 1.17 4.11 -4.90
CA SER A 226 2.35 4.26 -5.76
C SER A 226 2.67 3.00 -6.57
N SER A 227 2.53 1.81 -5.97
CA SER A 227 2.72 0.53 -6.68
C SER A 227 1.68 0.34 -7.77
N VAL A 228 0.41 0.63 -7.47
CA VAL A 228 -0.68 0.54 -8.45
C VAL A 228 -0.43 1.49 -9.62
N ILE A 229 -0.13 2.76 -9.33
CA ILE A 229 0.16 3.77 -10.36
C ILE A 229 1.35 3.35 -11.21
N TYR A 230 2.44 2.89 -10.59
CA TYR A 230 3.63 2.44 -11.30
C TYR A 230 3.33 1.30 -12.27
N HIS A 231 2.58 0.28 -11.83
CA HIS A 231 2.22 -0.87 -12.68
C HIS A 231 1.30 -0.47 -13.83
N VAL A 232 0.34 0.42 -13.57
CA VAL A 232 -0.57 0.95 -14.59
C VAL A 232 0.18 1.78 -15.61
N GLN A 233 1.09 2.66 -15.19
CA GLN A 233 1.95 3.45 -16.08
C GLN A 233 2.87 2.54 -16.91
N LEU A 234 3.49 1.54 -16.28
CA LEU A 234 4.36 0.59 -16.95
C LEU A 234 3.61 -0.22 -18.01
N GLY A 235 2.33 -0.53 -17.79
CA GLY A 235 1.47 -1.17 -18.78
C GLY A 235 1.04 -0.20 -19.88
N ALA A 236 0.58 0.99 -19.52
CA ALA A 236 0.04 1.98 -20.45
C ALA A 236 1.09 2.57 -21.41
N TYR A 237 2.32 2.76 -20.92
CA TYR A 237 3.36 3.53 -21.61
C TYR A 237 4.69 2.78 -21.76
N GLY A 238 4.79 1.54 -21.27
CA GLY A 238 6.03 0.76 -21.26
C GLY A 238 7.08 1.24 -20.25
N ARG A 239 6.78 2.24 -19.42
CA ARG A 239 7.66 2.77 -18.35
C ARG A 239 6.89 3.47 -17.24
N GLY A 240 7.51 3.62 -16.07
CA GLY A 240 6.98 4.43 -14.96
C GLY A 240 7.42 5.90 -15.01
N PHE A 241 6.67 6.75 -14.31
CA PHE A 241 6.89 8.20 -14.18
C PHE A 241 6.84 8.62 -12.70
N TYR A 242 7.39 9.80 -12.38
CA TYR A 242 7.38 10.32 -11.00
C TYR A 242 6.04 10.90 -10.55
N SER A 243 5.15 11.24 -11.49
CA SER A 243 3.82 11.72 -11.15
C SER A 243 2.97 10.59 -10.57
N ASN A 244 2.24 10.93 -9.49
CA ASN A 244 1.20 10.09 -8.92
C ASN A 244 -0.17 10.32 -9.59
N GLU A 245 -0.22 11.13 -10.65
CA GLU A 245 -1.44 11.41 -11.39
C GLU A 245 -1.57 10.45 -12.57
N LEU A 246 -2.77 9.88 -12.71
CA LEU A 246 -3.16 9.07 -13.85
C LEU A 246 -4.09 9.88 -14.74
N ALA A 247 -4.01 9.63 -16.06
CA ALA A 247 -5.04 10.10 -16.98
C ALA A 247 -6.41 9.56 -16.56
N SER A 248 -7.48 10.30 -16.81
CA SER A 248 -8.85 9.95 -16.38
C SER A 248 -9.30 8.54 -16.84
N GLY A 249 -8.92 8.14 -18.06
CA GLY A 249 -9.16 6.77 -18.56
C GLY A 249 -8.48 5.70 -17.73
N LEU A 250 -7.19 5.88 -17.41
CA LEU A 250 -6.43 4.96 -16.56
C LEU A 250 -6.96 4.92 -15.12
N GLN A 251 -7.38 6.05 -14.57
CA GLN A 251 -8.00 6.07 -13.24
C GLN A 251 -9.32 5.30 -13.20
N THR A 252 -10.10 5.36 -14.29
CA THR A 252 -11.34 4.58 -14.44
C THR A 252 -11.03 3.09 -14.44
N ILE A 253 -10.04 2.67 -15.24
CA ILE A 253 -9.55 1.28 -15.28
C ILE A 253 -9.11 0.82 -13.88
N VAL A 254 -8.34 1.63 -13.15
CA VAL A 254 -7.92 1.30 -11.78
C VAL A 254 -9.12 1.06 -10.88
N ASN A 255 -10.09 1.98 -10.87
CA ASN A 255 -11.25 1.89 -9.98
C ASN A 255 -12.10 0.64 -10.28
N GLU A 256 -12.37 0.37 -11.56
CA GLU A 256 -13.17 -0.77 -12.00
C GLU A 256 -12.47 -2.10 -11.70
N THR A 257 -11.17 -2.18 -12.00
CA THR A 257 -10.38 -3.40 -11.75
C THR A 257 -10.26 -3.67 -10.25
N MET A 258 -9.95 -2.65 -9.45
CA MET A 258 -9.92 -2.78 -7.98
C MET A 258 -11.25 -3.30 -7.45
N GLN A 259 -12.37 -2.74 -7.90
CA GLN A 259 -13.68 -3.19 -7.49
C GLN A 259 -13.98 -4.64 -7.92
N ALA A 260 -13.60 -5.03 -9.14
CA ALA A 260 -13.76 -6.39 -9.64
C ALA A 260 -13.00 -7.42 -8.81
N HIS A 261 -11.83 -7.06 -8.29
CA HIS A 261 -11.01 -7.89 -7.39
C HIS A 261 -11.36 -7.73 -5.90
N GLY A 262 -12.49 -7.08 -5.59
CA GLY A 262 -12.99 -6.98 -4.21
C GLY A 262 -12.29 -5.92 -3.35
N TYR A 263 -11.55 -4.99 -3.94
CA TYR A 263 -10.97 -3.83 -3.26
C TYR A 263 -11.96 -2.67 -3.16
N ARG A 264 -11.65 -1.71 -2.27
CA ARG A 264 -12.28 -0.39 -2.27
C ARG A 264 -11.73 0.40 -3.47
N PRO A 265 -12.59 1.04 -4.28
CA PRO A 265 -12.14 1.79 -5.46
C PRO A 265 -11.41 3.10 -5.09
N THR A 266 -11.61 3.59 -3.86
CA THR A 266 -10.92 4.77 -3.36
C THR A 266 -9.88 4.35 -2.32
N PRO A 267 -8.61 4.78 -2.48
CA PRO A 267 -7.58 4.45 -1.52
C PRO A 267 -7.82 5.19 -0.19
N GLN A 268 -7.36 4.58 0.90
CA GLN A 268 -7.38 5.12 2.25
C GLN A 268 -5.97 5.04 2.81
N ASP A 269 -5.47 6.14 3.41
CA ASP A 269 -4.13 6.22 4.01
C ASP A 269 -3.00 5.81 3.05
N GLY A 270 -3.15 6.11 1.76
CA GLY A 270 -2.17 5.77 0.72
C GLY A 270 -2.24 4.33 0.19
N GLU A 271 -3.29 3.58 0.55
CA GLU A 271 -3.45 2.17 0.17
C GLU A 271 -4.83 1.87 -0.42
N TYR A 272 -4.86 1.01 -1.43
CA TYR A 272 -6.06 0.28 -1.83
C TYR A 272 -6.23 -0.91 -0.89
N ARG A 273 -7.34 -0.93 -0.15
CA ARG A 273 -7.63 -1.99 0.81
C ARG A 273 -8.71 -2.94 0.29
N PRO A 274 -8.56 -4.25 0.49
CA PRO A 274 -9.63 -5.22 0.27
C PRO A 274 -10.86 -4.82 1.05
N ARG A 275 -12.06 -5.11 0.52
CA ARG A 275 -13.30 -4.91 1.27
C ARG A 275 -13.30 -5.86 2.47
N PRO A 276 -13.63 -5.35 3.67
CA PRO A 276 -13.75 -6.20 4.84
C PRO A 276 -14.87 -7.21 4.61
N VAL A 277 -14.62 -8.45 5.03
CA VAL A 277 -15.61 -9.51 4.98
C VAL A 277 -16.69 -9.20 6.00
N THR A 278 -17.92 -9.06 5.55
CA THR A 278 -19.04 -8.73 6.45
C THR A 278 -19.77 -10.00 6.85
N LEU A 279 -19.75 -10.32 8.14
CA LEU A 279 -20.54 -11.41 8.70
C LEU A 279 -21.97 -10.94 8.96
N ALA A 280 -22.96 -11.75 8.56
CA ALA A 280 -24.37 -11.46 8.79
C ALA A 280 -24.65 -11.21 10.29
N ALA A 281 -25.53 -10.25 10.60
CA ALA A 281 -25.80 -9.83 11.99
C ALA A 281 -26.38 -10.96 12.87
N ALA A 282 -27.17 -11.87 12.29
CA ALA A 282 -27.80 -13.01 12.98
C ALA A 282 -26.83 -14.14 13.39
N ALA A 283 -25.53 -13.95 13.21
CA ALA A 283 -24.57 -15.05 13.16
C ALA A 283 -23.94 -15.44 14.49
N GLU A 284 -24.04 -14.73 15.61
CA GLU A 284 -23.16 -15.08 16.76
C GLU A 284 -23.52 -16.44 17.38
N THR A 285 -24.81 -16.72 17.62
CA THR A 285 -25.27 -18.03 18.13
C THR A 285 -25.08 -19.14 17.09
N ILE A 286 -25.41 -18.85 15.82
CA ILE A 286 -25.24 -19.80 14.71
C ILE A 286 -23.75 -20.10 14.49
N LEU A 287 -22.88 -19.10 14.66
CA LEU A 287 -21.43 -19.24 14.53
C LEU A 287 -20.86 -20.04 15.69
N GLN A 288 -21.32 -19.80 16.91
CA GLN A 288 -20.92 -20.60 18.07
C GLN A 288 -21.30 -22.07 17.89
N GLU A 289 -22.53 -22.36 17.44
CA GLU A 289 -22.98 -23.73 17.15
C GLU A 289 -22.16 -24.37 16.04
N LYS A 290 -21.90 -23.64 14.94
CA LYS A 290 -21.11 -24.16 13.83
C LYS A 290 -19.65 -24.41 14.20
N LEU A 291 -19.01 -23.51 14.95
CA LEU A 291 -17.62 -23.68 15.39
C LEU A 291 -17.51 -24.81 16.42
N ALA A 292 -18.47 -24.95 17.33
CA ALA A 292 -18.52 -26.06 18.27
C ALA A 292 -18.77 -27.42 17.60
N ALA A 293 -19.40 -27.43 16.42
CA ALA A 293 -19.63 -28.64 15.62
C ALA A 293 -18.43 -29.05 14.76
N LEU A 294 -17.39 -28.19 14.65
CA LEU A 294 -16.19 -28.54 13.91
C LEU A 294 -15.43 -29.67 14.61
N SER A 295 -14.98 -30.64 13.83
CA SER A 295 -14.15 -31.74 14.35
C SER A 295 -12.71 -31.24 14.53
N PRO A 296 -12.17 -31.20 15.76
CA PRO A 296 -10.81 -30.77 15.97
C PRO A 296 -9.82 -31.77 15.35
N VAL A 297 -8.75 -31.23 14.77
CA VAL A 297 -7.59 -32.01 14.36
C VAL A 297 -6.58 -32.08 15.49
N MET A 298 -5.87 -33.19 15.60
CA MET A 298 -4.77 -33.31 16.54
C MET A 298 -3.47 -32.84 15.87
N THR A 299 -2.71 -32.00 16.57
CA THR A 299 -1.38 -31.53 16.16
C THR A 299 -0.37 -31.83 17.26
N GLU A 300 0.93 -31.68 16.97
CA GLU A 300 1.98 -31.76 17.99
C GLU A 300 1.84 -30.71 19.11
N PHE A 301 1.23 -29.57 18.79
CA PHE A 301 0.93 -28.51 19.74
C PHE A 301 -0.35 -28.76 20.54
N GLY A 302 -1.21 -29.69 20.12
CA GLY A 302 -2.46 -30.06 20.77
C GLY A 302 -3.65 -30.13 19.81
N GLN A 303 -4.86 -30.15 20.36
CA GLN A 303 -6.09 -30.03 19.56
C GLN A 303 -6.14 -28.66 18.88
N ALA A 304 -6.59 -28.62 17.62
CA ALA A 304 -6.71 -27.41 16.84
C ALA A 304 -7.90 -27.46 15.88
N LEU A 305 -8.36 -26.30 15.41
CA LEU A 305 -9.26 -26.19 14.26
C LEU A 305 -8.46 -25.81 13.02
N LEU A 306 -8.77 -26.40 11.86
CA LEU A 306 -8.22 -25.94 10.60
C LEU A 306 -8.86 -24.60 10.25
N LEU A 307 -8.04 -23.62 9.84
CA LEU A 307 -8.53 -22.30 9.47
C LEU A 307 -9.55 -22.36 8.32
N GLN A 308 -9.35 -23.28 7.36
CA GLN A 308 -10.29 -23.47 6.26
C GLN A 308 -11.68 -23.90 6.75
N ASP A 309 -11.74 -24.86 7.68
CA ASP A 309 -13.02 -25.36 8.21
C ASP A 309 -13.75 -24.25 8.99
N VAL A 310 -12.99 -23.38 9.67
CA VAL A 310 -13.53 -22.17 10.33
C VAL A 310 -14.13 -21.22 9.30
N VAL A 311 -13.42 -20.92 8.21
CA VAL A 311 -13.89 -20.07 7.11
C VAL A 311 -15.14 -20.64 6.43
N ASP A 312 -15.15 -21.95 6.18
CA ASP A 312 -16.28 -22.65 5.57
C ASP A 312 -17.51 -22.61 6.50
N ALA A 313 -17.30 -22.79 7.81
CA ALA A 313 -18.36 -22.64 8.81
C ALA A 313 -18.97 -21.23 8.82
N LEU A 314 -18.14 -20.19 8.63
CA LEU A 314 -18.61 -18.80 8.52
C LEU A 314 -19.44 -18.55 7.25
N GLY A 315 -19.38 -19.45 6.26
CA GLY A 315 -20.17 -19.37 5.04
C GLY A 315 -19.71 -18.26 4.10
N VAL A 316 -18.44 -17.86 4.18
CA VAL A 316 -17.89 -16.81 3.33
C VAL A 316 -17.25 -17.45 2.11
N ALA A 317 -17.81 -17.19 0.93
CA ALA A 317 -17.25 -17.67 -0.33
C ALA A 317 -16.16 -16.72 -0.83
N TYR A 318 -15.04 -17.27 -1.28
CA TYR A 318 -13.93 -16.56 -1.95
C TYR A 318 -13.31 -15.42 -1.11
N VAL A 319 -12.65 -15.78 -0.03
CA VAL A 319 -11.82 -14.86 0.78
C VAL A 319 -10.35 -15.08 0.52
N SER A 320 -9.62 -13.96 0.41
CA SER A 320 -8.16 -14.00 0.34
C SER A 320 -7.54 -14.40 1.68
N GLU A 321 -6.29 -14.86 1.66
CA GLU A 321 -5.56 -15.25 2.88
C GLU A 321 -5.50 -14.10 3.91
N TRP A 322 -5.28 -12.87 3.45
CA TRP A 322 -5.27 -11.68 4.31
C TRP A 322 -6.66 -11.37 4.87
N GLN A 323 -7.73 -11.52 4.09
CA GLN A 323 -9.10 -11.32 4.57
C GLN A 323 -9.46 -12.34 5.65
N VAL A 324 -8.97 -13.58 5.54
CA VAL A 324 -9.15 -14.60 6.57
C VAL A 324 -8.43 -14.23 7.87
N GLU A 325 -7.20 -13.73 7.80
CA GLU A 325 -6.47 -13.23 8.98
C GLU A 325 -7.24 -12.13 9.69
N GLN A 326 -7.71 -11.13 8.93
CA GLN A 326 -8.48 -10.03 9.48
C GLN A 326 -9.81 -10.50 10.07
N LEU A 327 -10.41 -11.53 9.49
CA LEU A 327 -11.66 -12.08 9.99
C LEU A 327 -11.48 -12.87 11.29
N VAL A 328 -10.36 -13.57 11.49
CA VAL A 328 -10.06 -14.18 12.79
C VAL A 328 -9.73 -13.11 13.83
N ALA A 329 -9.04 -12.04 13.42
CA ALA A 329 -8.77 -10.87 14.26
C ALA A 329 -10.01 -9.99 14.53
N ASP A 330 -11.12 -10.21 13.80
CA ASP A 330 -12.39 -9.53 14.06
C ASP A 330 -12.91 -9.90 15.45
N ASP A 331 -13.31 -8.88 16.21
CA ASP A 331 -13.71 -9.01 17.61
C ASP A 331 -14.86 -10.02 17.78
N ARG A 332 -15.78 -10.14 16.81
CA ARG A 332 -16.91 -11.07 16.90
C ARG A 332 -16.45 -12.52 16.77
N VAL A 333 -15.62 -12.83 15.77
CA VAL A 333 -15.11 -14.20 15.56
C VAL A 333 -14.16 -14.59 16.68
N SER A 334 -13.26 -13.67 17.05
CA SER A 334 -12.36 -13.83 18.20
C SER A 334 -13.11 -14.13 19.49
N GLN A 335 -14.19 -13.41 19.79
CA GLN A 335 -15.01 -13.67 20.97
C GLN A 335 -15.69 -15.04 20.93
N VAL A 336 -16.20 -15.48 19.77
CA VAL A 336 -16.82 -16.80 19.65
C VAL A 336 -15.78 -17.92 19.77
N LEU A 337 -14.62 -17.79 19.11
CA LEU A 337 -13.51 -18.75 19.24
C LEU A 337 -13.08 -18.90 20.69
N ARG A 338 -12.97 -17.78 21.43
CA ARG A 338 -12.77 -17.84 22.88
C ARG A 338 -13.96 -18.54 23.56
N LYS A 339 -15.22 -18.22 23.30
CA LYS A 339 -16.34 -18.93 23.94
C LYS A 339 -16.30 -20.45 23.74
N VAL A 340 -15.81 -20.93 22.59
CA VAL A 340 -15.66 -22.37 22.29
C VAL A 340 -14.31 -22.99 22.71
N GLY A 341 -13.43 -22.22 23.37
CA GLY A 341 -12.20 -22.77 23.98
C GLY A 341 -10.97 -22.76 23.09
N TYR A 342 -10.92 -21.89 22.07
CA TYR A 342 -9.78 -21.76 21.15
C TYR A 342 -9.09 -20.40 21.27
N GLN A 343 -7.80 -20.39 20.96
CA GLN A 343 -7.00 -19.18 20.85
C GLN A 343 -7.45 -18.31 19.66
N THR A 344 -6.95 -17.07 19.58
CA THR A 344 -7.22 -16.16 18.45
C THR A 344 -6.01 -15.97 17.55
N GLU A 345 -4.88 -16.59 17.88
CA GLU A 345 -3.65 -16.55 17.10
C GLU A 345 -3.64 -17.70 16.08
N LEU A 346 -3.07 -17.44 14.91
CA LEU A 346 -2.90 -18.44 13.85
C LEU A 346 -1.53 -19.10 13.96
N THR A 347 -1.50 -20.43 14.01
CA THR A 347 -0.26 -21.21 14.00
C THR A 347 -0.10 -21.93 12.67
N TRP A 348 1.07 -21.82 12.05
CA TRP A 348 1.40 -22.62 10.87
C TRP A 348 1.82 -24.03 11.29
N CYS A 349 1.10 -25.03 10.79
CA CYS A 349 1.43 -26.44 10.97
C CYS A 349 1.85 -27.06 9.64
N GLN A 350 3.01 -27.71 9.64
CA GLN A 350 3.44 -28.54 8.52
C GLN A 350 2.68 -29.86 8.53
N PRO A 351 2.56 -30.58 7.39
CA PRO A 351 1.86 -31.87 7.31
C PRO A 351 2.31 -32.90 8.36
N TYR A 352 3.60 -32.89 8.71
CA TYR A 352 4.18 -33.78 9.72
C TYR A 352 3.86 -33.39 11.17
N HIS A 353 3.33 -32.19 11.42
CA HIS A 353 2.84 -31.75 12.74
C HIS A 353 1.43 -32.31 13.06
N PHE A 354 0.68 -32.83 12.07
CA PHE A 354 -0.68 -33.36 12.26
C PHE A 354 -0.69 -34.83 12.71
N ARG A 355 -1.79 -35.26 13.36
CA ARG A 355 -2.03 -36.67 13.75
C ARG A 355 -3.42 -37.15 13.32
N PRO A 356 -3.49 -38.22 12.49
CA PRO A 356 -2.37 -38.84 11.79
C PRO A 356 -1.65 -37.82 10.88
N LYS A 357 -0.36 -38.09 10.58
CA LYS A 357 0.41 -37.23 9.66
C LYS A 357 -0.35 -37.15 8.34
N ARG A 358 -0.40 -35.96 7.76
CA ARG A 358 -1.06 -35.76 6.47
C ARG A 358 -0.08 -36.09 5.35
N ASP A 359 -0.63 -36.66 4.28
CA ASP A 359 0.12 -36.99 3.06
C ASP A 359 0.30 -35.77 2.13
N ASP A 360 -0.36 -34.64 2.43
CA ASP A 360 -0.17 -33.40 1.67
C ASP A 360 1.18 -32.74 1.99
N HIS A 361 1.66 -31.86 1.10
CA HIS A 361 2.92 -31.12 1.29
C HIS A 361 2.69 -29.69 1.78
N ASP A 362 1.44 -29.25 1.87
CA ASP A 362 1.10 -27.87 2.13
C ASP A 362 1.00 -27.61 3.64
N ALA A 363 1.74 -26.60 4.10
CA ALA A 363 1.54 -26.06 5.43
C ALA A 363 0.10 -25.54 5.55
N ARG A 364 -0.54 -25.79 6.68
CA ARG A 364 -1.89 -25.32 6.98
C ARG A 364 -1.89 -24.46 8.22
N ARG A 365 -2.72 -23.43 8.22
CA ARG A 365 -2.96 -22.61 9.40
C ARG A 365 -4.00 -23.27 10.29
N VAL A 366 -3.73 -23.26 11.58
CA VAL A 366 -4.63 -23.82 12.60
C VAL A 366 -4.86 -22.81 13.72
N ILE A 367 -5.95 -23.00 14.44
CA ILE A 367 -6.30 -22.29 15.67
C ILE A 367 -6.25 -23.29 16.82
N LEU A 368 -5.29 -23.15 17.73
CA LEU A 368 -5.07 -24.10 18.82
C LEU A 368 -6.14 -23.99 19.91
N LYS A 369 -6.50 -25.12 20.53
CA LYS A 369 -7.34 -25.16 21.74
C LYS A 369 -6.59 -24.47 22.87
N GLU A 370 -7.25 -23.54 23.55
CA GLU A 370 -6.67 -22.78 24.65
C GLU A 370 -6.59 -23.66 25.91
N VAL A 371 -5.42 -23.69 26.55
CA VAL A 371 -5.29 -24.25 27.91
C VAL A 371 -5.82 -23.21 28.89
N ARG A 372 -6.93 -23.52 29.56
CA ARG A 372 -7.67 -22.57 30.39
C ARG A 372 -7.54 -22.87 31.86
N VAL A 373 -6.55 -22.27 32.49
CA VAL A 373 -6.51 -22.22 33.95
C VAL A 373 -7.58 -21.26 34.45
N LYS A 374 -8.69 -21.80 34.97
CA LYS A 374 -9.74 -20.99 35.60
C LYS A 374 -9.22 -20.50 36.94
N ASN A 375 -9.20 -19.20 37.14
CA ASN A 375 -8.89 -18.57 38.42
C ASN A 375 -10.18 -17.97 38.99
N ASP A 376 -11.08 -18.82 39.50
CA ASP A 376 -12.24 -18.35 40.25
C ASP A 376 -11.90 -18.17 41.75
N PRO A 377 -11.71 -16.92 42.23
CA PRO A 377 -11.38 -16.65 43.63
C PRO A 377 -12.56 -16.92 44.58
N ALA A 378 -13.78 -17.06 44.04
CA ALA A 378 -14.98 -17.36 44.81
C ALA A 378 -15.32 -18.86 44.82
N CYS A 379 -14.55 -19.71 44.12
CA CYS A 379 -14.73 -21.14 44.10
C CYS A 379 -14.66 -21.69 45.53
N LYS A 380 -15.72 -22.39 45.95
CA LYS A 380 -15.86 -22.94 47.30
C LYS A 380 -16.03 -24.44 47.27
N LEU A 381 -15.36 -25.10 48.20
CA LEU A 381 -15.53 -26.50 48.51
C LEU A 381 -16.19 -26.65 49.89
N SER A 382 -17.14 -27.58 50.01
CA SER A 382 -17.73 -27.96 51.29
C SER A 382 -17.95 -29.47 51.35
N LEU A 383 -16.98 -30.17 51.94
CA LEU A 383 -17.03 -31.60 52.25
C LEU A 383 -17.61 -31.85 53.64
N ALA A 384 -17.36 -30.94 54.58
CA ALA A 384 -17.98 -30.95 55.90
C ALA A 384 -19.24 -30.07 55.87
N GLN A 385 -20.40 -30.64 56.24
CA GLN A 385 -21.69 -29.94 56.20
C GLN A 385 -21.63 -28.57 56.91
N GLY A 386 -22.05 -27.53 56.21
CA GLY A 386 -22.16 -26.16 56.75
C GLY A 386 -20.85 -25.39 56.86
N LEU A 387 -19.72 -25.98 56.51
CA LEU A 387 -18.40 -25.34 56.57
C LEU A 387 -17.78 -25.30 55.17
N ALA A 388 -17.84 -24.14 54.51
CA ALA A 388 -17.20 -23.94 53.22
C ALA A 388 -15.78 -23.38 53.38
N VAL A 389 -14.89 -23.74 52.45
CA VAL A 389 -13.56 -23.17 52.28
C VAL A 389 -13.40 -22.70 50.84
N LEU A 390 -12.55 -21.71 50.61
CA LEU A 390 -12.14 -21.33 49.25
C LEU A 390 -11.22 -22.41 48.70
N THR A 391 -11.35 -22.67 47.40
CA THR A 391 -10.51 -23.61 46.66
C THR A 391 -9.88 -22.89 45.47
N PRO A 392 -8.79 -22.12 45.70
CA PRO A 392 -8.11 -21.38 44.65
C PRO A 392 -7.58 -22.29 43.54
N ALA A 393 -7.15 -23.50 43.90
CA ALA A 393 -6.57 -24.46 42.98
C ALA A 393 -7.06 -25.90 43.24
N LEU A 394 -7.39 -26.60 42.15
CA LEU A 394 -7.82 -28.00 42.12
C LEU A 394 -7.38 -28.66 40.82
N ALA A 395 -6.65 -29.77 40.93
CA ALA A 395 -6.30 -30.64 39.82
C ALA A 395 -6.61 -32.10 40.16
N ILE A 396 -7.30 -32.78 39.26
CA ILE A 396 -7.74 -34.18 39.40
C ILE A 396 -7.28 -34.94 38.15
N ASP A 397 -6.73 -36.14 38.36
CA ASP A 397 -6.58 -37.12 37.29
C ASP A 397 -7.87 -37.92 37.18
N ASP A 398 -8.62 -37.67 36.11
CA ASP A 398 -9.91 -38.30 35.86
C ASP A 398 -9.77 -39.78 35.48
N VAL A 399 -8.60 -40.20 34.99
CA VAL A 399 -8.33 -41.59 34.59
C VAL A 399 -8.11 -42.46 35.83
N ASP A 400 -7.25 -42.00 36.73
CA ASP A 400 -6.93 -42.74 37.97
C ASP A 400 -7.89 -42.37 39.11
N GLU A 401 -8.93 -41.55 38.83
CA GLU A 401 -9.82 -40.93 39.82
C GLU A 401 -9.03 -40.35 41.00
N THR A 402 -7.86 -39.74 40.79
CA THR A 402 -6.94 -39.37 41.87
C THR A 402 -6.81 -37.86 42.02
N LEU A 403 -6.79 -37.39 43.27
CA LEU A 403 -6.54 -35.98 43.56
C LEU A 403 -5.06 -35.66 43.36
N VAL A 404 -4.73 -34.81 42.38
CA VAL A 404 -3.36 -34.40 42.09
C VAL A 404 -2.96 -33.20 42.97
N TYR A 405 -3.83 -32.20 43.04
CA TYR A 405 -3.60 -30.99 43.82
C TYR A 405 -4.91 -30.43 44.36
N LEU A 406 -4.91 -29.98 45.62
CA LEU A 406 -6.02 -29.26 46.24
C LEU A 406 -5.48 -28.21 47.20
N GLU A 407 -5.90 -26.97 47.01
CA GLU A 407 -5.68 -25.89 47.95
C GLU A 407 -6.98 -25.53 48.67
N MET A 408 -6.94 -25.41 49.99
CA MET A 408 -8.06 -25.01 50.83
C MET A 408 -7.67 -23.84 51.70
N VAL A 409 -8.37 -22.72 51.53
CA VAL A 409 -8.13 -21.48 52.26
C VAL A 409 -9.38 -21.04 53.01
N GLY A 410 -9.24 -20.71 54.29
CA GLY A 410 -10.36 -20.18 55.07
C GLY A 410 -10.14 -20.18 56.58
N ALA A 411 -11.24 -20.01 57.33
CA ALA A 411 -11.21 -20.06 58.79
C ALA A 411 -10.68 -21.41 59.28
N LYS A 412 -9.85 -21.39 60.33
CA LYS A 412 -9.14 -22.57 60.86
C LYS A 412 -10.06 -23.77 61.12
N GLN A 413 -11.25 -23.54 61.67
CA GLN A 413 -12.22 -24.62 61.94
C GLN A 413 -12.80 -25.19 60.65
N SER A 414 -13.16 -24.35 59.68
CA SER A 414 -13.68 -24.79 58.39
C SER A 414 -12.66 -25.61 57.61
N VAL A 415 -11.40 -25.15 57.55
CA VAL A 415 -10.32 -25.87 56.86
C VAL A 415 -10.02 -27.20 57.54
N LYS A 416 -9.97 -27.25 58.87
CA LYS A 416 -9.78 -28.50 59.62
C LYS A 416 -10.93 -29.50 59.43
N ALA A 417 -12.18 -29.02 59.42
CA ALA A 417 -13.34 -29.87 59.23
C ALA A 417 -13.39 -30.47 57.81
N ASN A 418 -13.18 -29.65 56.78
CA ASN A 418 -13.11 -30.14 55.40
C ASN A 418 -11.93 -31.09 55.18
N TRP A 419 -10.78 -30.80 55.80
CA TRP A 419 -9.64 -31.71 55.81
C TRP A 419 -10.00 -33.05 56.46
N ALA A 420 -10.61 -33.04 57.64
CA ALA A 420 -11.02 -34.27 58.33
C ALA A 420 -12.04 -35.07 57.53
N ALA A 421 -12.99 -34.41 56.86
CA ALA A 421 -13.96 -35.04 55.97
C ALA A 421 -13.28 -35.69 54.75
N LEU A 422 -12.28 -35.03 54.17
CA LEU A 422 -11.51 -35.56 53.05
C LEU A 422 -10.64 -36.74 53.45
N VAL A 423 -10.02 -36.72 54.64
CA VAL A 423 -9.09 -37.80 55.07
C VAL A 423 -9.79 -38.97 55.75
N GLY A 424 -10.91 -38.71 56.45
CA GLY A 424 -11.59 -39.69 57.30
C GLY A 424 -12.96 -40.17 56.79
N GLY A 425 -13.52 -39.54 55.75
CA GLY A 425 -14.90 -39.76 55.29
C GLY A 425 -15.16 -40.99 54.41
N GLY A 426 -14.15 -41.83 54.16
CA GLY A 426 -14.23 -42.99 53.27
C GLY A 426 -13.15 -42.95 52.18
N LYS A 427 -13.14 -43.93 51.27
CA LYS A 427 -12.16 -43.99 50.17
C LYS A 427 -12.58 -43.21 48.92
N VAL A 428 -13.81 -42.70 48.84
CA VAL A 428 -14.37 -42.06 47.64
C VAL A 428 -15.03 -40.75 48.04
N HIS A 429 -14.67 -39.67 47.35
CA HIS A 429 -15.26 -38.35 47.53
C HIS A 429 -15.69 -37.76 46.18
N TRP A 430 -16.55 -36.76 46.22
CA TRP A 430 -16.95 -35.98 45.05
C TRP A 430 -16.52 -34.53 45.24
N LEU A 431 -15.74 -34.02 44.30
CA LEU A 431 -15.36 -32.61 44.23
C LEU A 431 -16.03 -32.02 42.98
N GLY A 432 -17.09 -31.24 43.20
CA GLY A 432 -17.97 -30.81 42.11
C GLY A 432 -18.65 -32.01 41.44
N ARG A 433 -18.44 -32.19 40.13
CA ARG A 433 -18.95 -33.34 39.36
C ARG A 433 -17.92 -34.47 39.20
N LYS A 434 -16.74 -34.32 39.81
CA LYS A 434 -15.63 -35.26 39.65
C LYS A 434 -15.55 -36.21 40.83
N ARG A 435 -15.35 -37.49 40.50
CA ARG A 435 -15.15 -38.55 41.48
C ARG A 435 -13.67 -38.66 41.80
N ILE A 436 -13.33 -38.69 43.08
CA ILE A 436 -11.97 -38.93 43.54
C ILE A 436 -11.91 -40.12 44.50
N ARG A 437 -10.86 -40.93 44.40
CA ARG A 437 -10.51 -41.97 45.35
C ARG A 437 -9.29 -41.53 46.14
N LEU A 438 -9.43 -41.56 47.46
CA LEU A 438 -8.38 -41.14 48.38
C LEU A 438 -8.26 -42.16 49.51
N ASP A 439 -7.21 -42.99 49.46
CA ASP A 439 -6.94 -43.99 50.51
C ASP A 439 -6.05 -43.38 51.62
N GLY A 440 -6.64 -42.46 52.37
CA GLY A 440 -5.93 -41.65 53.36
C GLY A 440 -4.87 -40.74 52.73
N MET A 441 -3.82 -40.42 53.50
CA MET A 441 -2.79 -39.46 53.09
C MET A 441 -1.48 -40.10 52.60
N LYS A 442 -1.45 -41.41 52.36
CA LYS A 442 -0.19 -42.11 52.05
C LYS A 442 0.46 -41.63 50.76
N ALA A 443 -0.36 -41.27 49.78
CA ALA A 443 0.07 -40.83 48.45
C ALA A 443 0.26 -39.31 48.34
N HIS A 444 0.04 -38.55 49.42
CA HIS A 444 0.02 -37.09 49.36
C HIS A 444 0.92 -36.45 50.43
N VAL A 445 1.33 -35.22 50.14
CA VAL A 445 2.06 -34.34 51.05
C VAL A 445 1.13 -33.22 51.47
N LYS A 446 1.06 -32.98 52.77
CA LYS A 446 0.35 -31.84 53.34
C LYS A 446 1.32 -30.68 53.56
N ILE A 447 0.97 -29.52 53.04
CA ILE A 447 1.62 -28.25 53.34
C ILE A 447 0.59 -27.36 54.04
N GLN A 448 0.99 -26.67 55.11
CA GLN A 448 0.09 -25.80 55.86
C GLN A 448 0.78 -24.51 56.27
N ALA A 449 0.05 -23.40 56.16
CA ALA A 449 0.50 -22.08 56.59
C ALA A 449 -0.64 -21.31 57.27
N THR A 450 -0.29 -20.47 58.24
CA THR A 450 -1.23 -19.48 58.81
C THR A 450 -1.03 -18.16 58.07
N LEU A 451 -2.11 -17.61 57.54
CA LEU A 451 -2.09 -16.36 56.79
C LEU A 451 -2.12 -15.15 57.75
N PRO A 452 -1.64 -13.96 57.33
CA PRO A 452 -1.64 -12.75 58.17
C PRO A 452 -3.03 -12.35 58.71
N CYS A 453 -4.09 -12.68 57.98
CA CYS A 453 -5.48 -12.45 58.38
C CYS A 453 -6.03 -13.46 59.40
N GLY A 454 -5.21 -14.36 59.93
CA GLY A 454 -5.59 -15.41 60.87
C GLY A 454 -6.26 -16.64 60.24
N TRP A 455 -6.42 -16.65 58.92
CA TRP A 455 -6.90 -17.80 58.17
C TRP A 455 -5.82 -18.88 58.03
N THR A 456 -6.23 -20.07 57.62
CA THR A 456 -5.34 -21.20 57.37
C THR A 456 -5.36 -21.53 55.88
N ASN A 457 -4.18 -21.75 55.31
CA ASN A 457 -4.01 -22.33 53.99
C ASN A 457 -3.50 -23.77 54.16
N HIS A 458 -4.26 -24.75 53.68
CA HIS A 458 -3.84 -26.15 53.57
C HIS A 458 -3.76 -26.54 52.10
N ILE A 459 -2.59 -27.02 51.69
CA ILE A 459 -2.36 -27.60 50.37
C ILE A 459 -2.15 -29.10 50.53
N LEU A 460 -2.80 -29.86 49.66
CA LEU A 460 -2.60 -31.28 49.48
C LEU A 460 -2.08 -31.51 48.07
N ILE A 461 -0.87 -32.04 47.95
CA ILE A 461 -0.23 -32.33 46.66
C ILE A 461 0.12 -33.82 46.60
N HIS A 462 -0.19 -34.48 45.49
CA HIS A 462 0.18 -35.87 45.28
C HIS A 462 1.71 -36.01 45.27
N LYS A 463 2.27 -37.06 45.86
CA LYS A 463 3.73 -37.29 45.93
C LYS A 463 4.35 -37.36 44.55
N GLN A 464 3.63 -37.93 43.59
CA GLN A 464 4.03 -37.98 42.18
C GLN A 464 3.97 -36.63 41.45
N ALA A 465 3.48 -35.56 42.09
CA ALA A 465 3.59 -34.18 41.60
C ALA A 465 4.78 -33.42 42.23
N SER A 466 5.62 -34.10 43.00
CA SER A 466 6.77 -33.51 43.71
C SER A 466 8.07 -34.20 43.32
N LEU A 467 9.01 -33.43 42.76
CA LEU A 467 10.34 -33.93 42.40
C LEU A 467 11.05 -34.65 43.57
N LYS A 468 10.84 -34.18 44.81
CA LYS A 468 11.47 -34.76 46.00
C LYS A 468 10.86 -36.11 46.39
N GLU A 469 9.54 -36.22 46.38
CA GLU A 469 8.79 -37.35 46.95
C GLU A 469 8.35 -38.39 45.91
N MET A 470 8.40 -38.06 44.61
CA MET A 470 7.98 -38.96 43.53
C MET A 470 8.75 -40.29 43.54
N ASN A 471 8.03 -41.37 43.24
CA ASN A 471 8.63 -42.66 42.90
C ASN A 471 8.87 -42.69 41.37
N PRO A 472 10.14 -42.80 40.90
CA PRO A 472 10.51 -42.89 39.49
C PRO A 472 9.73 -43.91 38.66
N GLU A 473 9.26 -45.00 39.27
CA GLU A 473 8.61 -46.13 38.58
C GLU A 473 7.10 -45.93 38.35
N GLN A 474 6.52 -44.81 38.80
CA GLN A 474 5.08 -44.54 38.69
C GLN A 474 4.83 -43.29 37.84
N PRO A 475 3.61 -43.17 37.24
CA PRO A 475 3.21 -41.94 36.56
C PRO A 475 3.37 -40.73 37.46
N PHE A 476 3.90 -39.66 36.88
CA PHE A 476 4.11 -38.40 37.56
C PHE A 476 3.25 -37.29 36.98
N TYR A 477 3.02 -36.28 37.80
CA TYR A 477 2.16 -35.16 37.45
C TYR A 477 2.96 -33.88 37.39
N LEU A 478 2.64 -33.05 36.39
CA LEU A 478 3.19 -31.71 36.24
C LEU A 478 2.08 -30.71 36.49
N LEU A 479 2.40 -29.64 37.21
CA LEU A 479 1.51 -28.51 37.47
C LEU A 479 2.19 -27.26 36.93
N ASP A 480 1.45 -26.45 36.19
CA ASP A 480 1.91 -25.18 35.61
C ASP A 480 0.73 -24.20 35.59
N ASP A 481 1.02 -22.91 35.52
CA ASP A 481 -0.02 -21.87 35.39
C ASP A 481 -0.58 -21.77 33.95
N GLY A 482 -0.08 -22.60 33.03
CA GLY A 482 -0.49 -22.66 31.63
C GLY A 482 0.18 -21.60 30.76
N THR A 483 1.12 -20.82 31.30
CA THR A 483 1.82 -19.75 30.57
C THR A 483 3.06 -20.25 29.85
N GLN A 484 3.64 -21.37 30.30
CA GLN A 484 4.86 -21.91 29.72
C GLN A 484 4.55 -22.97 28.65
N PRO A 485 5.34 -23.04 27.56
CA PRO A 485 5.18 -24.07 26.54
C PRO A 485 5.49 -25.49 27.09
N ILE A 486 6.36 -25.57 28.08
CA ILE A 486 6.76 -26.80 28.77
C ILE A 486 6.78 -26.52 30.28
N PRO A 487 6.07 -27.31 31.10
CA PRO A 487 6.12 -27.18 32.55
C PRO A 487 7.57 -27.28 33.08
N PRO A 488 8.03 -26.36 33.94
CA PRO A 488 9.43 -26.30 34.40
C PRO A 488 9.97 -27.59 35.03
N LEU A 489 9.08 -28.39 35.65
CA LEU A 489 9.45 -29.64 36.29
C LEU A 489 9.49 -30.85 35.35
N PHE A 490 9.10 -30.70 34.08
CA PHE A 490 9.08 -31.80 33.12
C PHE A 490 10.44 -32.49 33.00
N TYR A 491 11.48 -31.74 32.63
CA TYR A 491 12.83 -32.27 32.47
C TYR A 491 13.37 -32.93 33.75
N PRO A 492 13.44 -32.26 34.91
CA PRO A 492 14.05 -32.84 36.09
C PRO A 492 13.28 -34.06 36.63
N MET A 493 11.95 -34.11 36.49
CA MET A 493 11.16 -35.28 36.89
C MET A 493 11.32 -36.44 35.92
N LEU A 494 11.30 -36.18 34.61
CA LEU A 494 11.53 -37.22 33.60
C LEU A 494 12.95 -37.81 33.71
N ASN A 495 13.97 -36.96 33.89
CA ASN A 495 15.36 -37.40 34.07
C ASN A 495 15.54 -38.23 35.36
N LYS A 496 14.69 -38.01 36.37
CA LYS A 496 14.67 -38.84 37.59
C LYS A 496 13.99 -40.20 37.36
N CYS A 497 13.03 -40.28 36.43
CA CYS A 497 12.33 -41.51 36.06
C CYS A 497 13.17 -42.46 35.19
N LEU A 498 14.01 -41.92 34.31
CA LEU A 498 14.76 -42.72 33.35
C LEU A 498 16.14 -43.11 33.88
N ALA A 499 16.56 -44.34 33.56
CA ALA A 499 17.90 -44.82 33.86
C ALA A 499 18.98 -44.15 32.99
N LEU A 500 18.58 -43.61 31.83
CA LEU A 500 19.45 -42.91 30.90
C LEU A 500 19.53 -41.43 31.30
N PRO A 501 20.73 -40.85 31.43
CA PRO A 501 20.87 -39.42 31.67
C PRO A 501 20.35 -38.66 30.45
N LEU A 502 19.37 -37.79 30.68
CA LEU A 502 18.85 -36.87 29.67
C LEU A 502 19.63 -35.56 29.72
N LEU A 503 19.76 -34.91 28.57
CA LEU A 503 20.27 -33.53 28.48
C LEU A 503 19.10 -32.54 28.57
N PRO A 504 19.25 -31.38 29.26
CA PRO A 504 18.20 -30.36 29.35
C PRO A 504 17.68 -29.90 27.98
N GLU A 505 18.56 -29.82 26.99
CA GLU A 505 18.27 -29.37 25.62
C GLU A 505 17.30 -30.32 24.90
N TRP A 506 17.20 -31.58 25.35
CA TRP A 506 16.27 -32.56 24.77
C TRP A 506 14.83 -32.37 25.24
N ALA A 507 14.58 -31.53 26.25
CA ALA A 507 13.26 -31.35 26.85
C ALA A 507 12.19 -30.95 25.81
N GLY A 508 12.53 -30.09 24.84
CA GLY A 508 11.61 -29.72 23.76
C GLY A 508 11.18 -30.92 22.91
N TYR A 509 12.16 -31.67 22.40
CA TYR A 509 11.91 -32.87 21.60
C TYR A 509 11.14 -33.94 22.37
N LEU A 510 11.51 -34.19 23.63
CA LEU A 510 10.86 -35.19 24.49
C LEU A 510 9.44 -34.77 24.88
N TRP A 511 9.19 -33.49 25.11
CA TRP A 511 7.84 -32.99 25.36
C TRP A 511 6.92 -33.20 24.16
N GLU A 512 7.38 -32.79 22.98
CA GLU A 512 6.66 -32.91 21.71
C GLU A 512 6.33 -34.38 21.38
N ASN A 513 7.36 -35.25 21.43
CA ASN A 513 7.21 -36.67 21.10
C ASN A 513 6.50 -37.46 22.21
N GLY A 514 6.65 -37.07 23.46
CA GLY A 514 5.89 -37.64 24.57
C GLY A 514 4.40 -37.37 24.42
N ARG A 515 4.02 -36.14 24.04
CA ARG A 515 2.63 -35.85 23.63
C ARG A 515 2.23 -36.60 22.37
N ALA A 516 3.19 -36.94 21.50
CA ALA A 516 2.98 -37.73 20.27
C ALA A 516 2.57 -39.16 20.48
N GLN A 517 3.13 -39.76 21.51
CA GLN A 517 2.92 -41.16 21.81
C GLN A 517 1.97 -41.32 22.99
N GLU A 518 1.21 -40.27 23.33
CA GLU A 518 0.28 -40.22 24.48
C GLU A 518 0.95 -40.52 25.84
N LEU A 519 2.28 -40.44 25.90
CA LEU A 519 3.08 -40.52 27.13
C LEU A 519 2.85 -39.31 28.03
N ILE A 520 2.45 -38.17 27.45
CA ILE A 520 2.09 -36.94 28.17
C ILE A 520 0.65 -36.59 27.81
N THR A 521 -0.24 -36.61 28.80
CA THR A 521 -1.66 -36.31 28.64
C THR A 521 -2.04 -35.11 29.48
N LEU A 522 -2.72 -34.12 28.88
CA LEU A 522 -3.30 -32.99 29.61
C LEU A 522 -4.54 -33.47 30.37
N LEU A 523 -4.60 -33.19 31.67
CA LEU A 523 -5.72 -33.56 32.54
C LEU A 523 -6.85 -32.54 32.42
N ASP A 524 -8.08 -32.99 32.67
CA ASP A 524 -9.30 -32.17 32.63
C ASP A 524 -9.51 -31.36 31.34
N GLU A 525 -8.99 -31.87 30.22
CA GLU A 525 -8.94 -31.15 28.94
C GLU A 525 -8.34 -29.73 29.01
N GLY A 526 -7.56 -29.44 30.05
CA GLY A 526 -7.00 -28.11 30.30
C GLY A 526 -7.93 -27.13 31.02
N GLU A 527 -9.09 -27.56 31.54
CA GLU A 527 -10.01 -26.74 32.35
C GLU A 527 -9.66 -26.70 33.85
N GLY A 528 -8.39 -26.84 34.21
CA GLY A 528 -7.98 -26.87 35.61
C GLY A 528 -8.30 -25.58 36.36
N GLN A 529 -8.57 -25.68 37.67
CA GLN A 529 -8.73 -24.53 38.55
C GLN A 529 -7.37 -24.21 39.18
N GLY A 530 -6.86 -22.99 39.00
CA GLY A 530 -5.58 -22.52 39.55
C GLY A 530 -4.31 -23.07 38.89
N TYR A 531 -4.34 -24.30 38.36
CA TYR A 531 -3.24 -24.89 37.59
C TYR A 531 -3.75 -25.71 36.40
N ALA A 532 -2.99 -25.74 35.32
CA ALA A 532 -3.04 -26.80 34.33
C ALA A 532 -2.24 -28.00 34.85
N ALA A 533 -2.72 -29.21 34.58
CA ALA A 533 -2.09 -30.43 35.05
C ALA A 533 -1.86 -31.41 33.90
N TRP A 534 -0.70 -32.06 33.89
CA TRP A 534 -0.37 -33.11 32.93
C TRP A 534 -0.02 -34.38 33.68
N ARG A 535 -0.43 -35.51 33.13
CA ARG A 535 0.04 -36.84 33.52
C ARG A 535 1.13 -37.27 32.56
N VAL A 536 2.27 -37.69 33.10
CA VAL A 536 3.37 -38.27 32.36
C VAL A 536 3.51 -39.74 32.75
N LEU A 537 3.39 -40.62 31.77
CA LEU A 537 3.62 -42.05 31.94
C LEU A 537 5.13 -42.29 31.99
N PRO A 538 5.63 -43.16 32.88
CA PRO A 538 7.06 -43.37 33.04
C PRO A 538 7.66 -44.56 32.28
N PRO A 539 6.96 -45.36 31.42
CA PRO A 539 7.48 -46.65 30.97
C PRO A 539 8.86 -46.43 30.32
N PRO A 540 9.95 -46.91 30.96
CA PRO A 540 11.31 -46.51 30.57
C PRO A 540 11.61 -46.91 29.12
N GLU A 541 11.02 -48.01 28.66
CA GLU A 541 11.17 -48.55 27.32
C GLU A 541 10.58 -47.63 26.24
N GLU A 542 9.40 -47.04 26.47
CA GLU A 542 8.76 -46.15 25.50
C GLU A 542 9.53 -44.84 25.39
N TRP A 543 9.91 -44.24 26.53
CA TRP A 543 10.77 -43.05 26.54
C TRP A 543 12.15 -43.31 25.94
N GLN A 544 12.73 -44.49 26.17
CA GLN A 544 13.98 -44.89 25.54
C GLN A 544 13.82 -45.03 24.03
N ALA A 545 12.69 -45.53 23.53
CA ALA A 545 12.39 -45.56 22.10
C ALA A 545 12.27 -44.15 21.51
N VAL A 546 11.67 -43.19 22.24
CA VAL A 546 11.64 -41.77 21.85
C VAL A 546 13.07 -41.21 21.70
N VAL A 547 13.92 -41.44 22.70
CA VAL A 547 15.32 -40.99 22.71
C VAL A 547 16.12 -41.63 21.58
N GLN A 548 16.02 -42.95 21.39
CA GLN A 548 16.72 -43.68 20.33
C GLN A 548 16.31 -43.18 18.95
N THR A 549 15.01 -42.97 18.74
CA THR A 549 14.50 -42.40 17.48
C THR A 549 15.07 -41.01 17.25
N GLY A 550 15.09 -40.17 18.29
CA GLY A 550 15.61 -38.80 18.20
C GLY A 550 17.10 -38.74 17.87
N LEU A 551 17.90 -39.62 18.46
CA LEU A 551 19.33 -39.76 18.16
C LEU A 551 19.55 -40.29 16.74
N ALA A 552 18.79 -41.31 16.31
CA ALA A 552 18.92 -41.92 14.99
C ALA A 552 18.58 -40.95 13.84
N VAL A 553 17.61 -40.05 14.05
CA VAL A 553 17.19 -39.05 13.06
C VAL A 553 17.88 -37.69 13.24
N GLY A 554 18.86 -37.59 14.16
CA GLY A 554 19.65 -36.39 14.40
C GLY A 554 18.88 -35.20 14.95
N ARG A 555 17.70 -35.42 15.56
CA ARG A 555 16.88 -34.37 16.18
C ARG A 555 17.33 -34.01 17.59
N ILE A 556 18.04 -34.91 18.24
CA ILE A 556 18.78 -34.68 19.48
C ILE A 556 20.21 -35.21 19.32
N SER A 557 21.18 -34.61 20.01
CA SER A 557 22.60 -34.98 19.96
C SER A 557 23.22 -34.97 21.36
N PHE A 558 24.35 -35.68 21.50
CA PHE A 558 25.18 -35.68 22.71
C PHE A 558 26.02 -34.43 22.88
#